data_AF-A0A2W1K1N6-F1
#
_entry.id   AF-A0A2W1K1N6-F1
#
_cell.length_a   1.000
_cell.length_b   1.000
_cell.length_c   1.000
_cell.angle_alpha   90.00
_cell.angle_beta   90.00
_cell.angle_gamma   90.00
#
_symmetry.space_group_name_H-M   'P 1'
#
loop_
_entity.id
_entity.type
_entity.pdbx_description
1 polymer ?
#
loop_
_entity_poly.entity_id
_entity_poly.type
_entity_poly.pdbx_seq_one_letter_code
_entity_poly.pdbx_strand_id
1 'polypeptide(L)' 'MLTLSDKTFELQPFHFHTPSEHTVEDETFPMVVYLVHQSAEGRLAVLGVFLKEG' A
#
# COMPACT_ATOMS: atom_id res chain seq x y z
N MET A 1 -10.92 6.38 2.55
CA MET A 1 -10.64 6.77 3.94
C MET A 1 -10.17 5.54 4.70
N LEU A 2 -8.96 5.58 5.25
CA LEU A 2 -8.37 4.53 6.09
C LEU A 2 -8.38 4.98 7.55
N THR A 3 -8.89 4.15 8.45
CA THR A 3 -8.90 4.44 9.90
C THR A 3 -7.95 3.51 10.63
N LEU A 4 -6.96 4.08 11.33
CA LEU A 4 -6.00 3.33 12.15
C LEU A 4 -5.93 3.93 13.55
N SER A 5 -6.35 3.17 14.57
CA SER A 5 -6.33 3.63 15.98
C SER A 5 -6.94 5.03 16.16
N ASP A 6 -8.18 5.20 15.71
CA ASP A 6 -8.95 6.46 15.74
C ASP A 6 -8.38 7.63 14.91
N LYS A 7 -7.37 7.39 14.08
CA LYS A 7 -6.82 8.37 13.14
C LYS A 7 -7.29 8.09 11.72
N THR A 8 -7.72 9.16 11.05
CA THR A 8 -8.14 9.12 9.65
C THR A 8 -6.98 9.47 8.73
N PHE A 9 -6.82 8.68 7.67
CA PHE A 9 -5.89 8.92 6.58
C PHE A 9 -6.66 8.95 5.25
N GLU A 10 -6.50 10.05 4.51
CA GLU A 10 -7.13 10.25 3.22
C GLU A 10 -6.29 9.69 2.09
N LEU A 11 -6.95 9.01 1.14
CA LEU A 11 -6.31 8.38 0.00
C LEU A 11 -5.66 9.44 -0.89
N GLN A 12 -4.40 9.21 -1.21
CA GLN A 12 -3.60 9.93 -2.19
C GLN A 12 -3.51 9.09 -3.48
N PRO A 13 -2.99 9.63 -4.60
CA PRO A 13 -2.75 8.84 -5.79
C PRO A 13 -1.94 7.57 -5.50
N PHE A 14 -2.47 6.43 -5.94
CA PHE A 14 -1.82 5.14 -5.82
C PHE A 14 -0.84 4.91 -6.98
N HIS A 15 0.05 3.93 -6.82
CA HIS A 15 0.97 3.52 -7.88
C HIS A 15 1.28 2.02 -7.78
N PHE A 16 1.92 1.49 -8.83
CA PHE A 16 2.28 0.08 -8.95
C PHE A 16 3.79 -0.09 -8.99
N HIS A 17 4.25 -1.26 -8.56
CA HIS A 17 5.62 -1.72 -8.75
C HIS A 17 5.62 -3.13 -9.31
N THR A 18 6.55 -3.40 -10.23
CA THR A 18 6.80 -4.72 -10.84
C THR A 18 8.30 -5.00 -10.90
N PRO A 19 8.80 -6.10 -10.31
CA PRO A 19 8.08 -7.05 -9.46
C PRO A 19 7.61 -6.41 -8.14
N SER A 20 6.94 -7.15 -7.26
CA SER A 20 6.62 -6.65 -5.93
C SER A 20 7.91 -6.30 -5.17
N GLU A 21 7.96 -5.12 -4.56
CA GLU A 21 9.12 -4.72 -3.75
C GLU A 21 9.23 -5.55 -2.46
N HIS A 22 8.10 -5.95 -1.89
CA HIS A 22 8.04 -6.81 -0.71
C HIS A 22 8.03 -8.29 -1.12
N THR A 23 8.56 -9.14 -0.22
CA THR A 23 8.51 -10.60 -0.34
C THR A 23 7.63 -11.21 0.76
N VAL A 24 7.12 -12.41 0.51
CA VAL A 24 6.48 -13.27 1.53
C VAL A 24 7.20 -14.61 1.49
N GLU A 25 7.76 -15.04 2.62
CA GLU A 25 8.58 -16.27 2.68
C GLU A 25 9.69 -16.27 1.60
N ASP A 26 10.38 -15.14 1.44
CA ASP A 26 11.42 -14.89 0.43
C ASP A 26 10.97 -14.96 -1.04
N GLU A 27 9.67 -15.14 -1.32
CA GLU A 27 9.11 -15.09 -2.68
C GLU A 27 8.56 -13.70 -3.06
N THR A 28 8.89 -13.25 -4.26
CA THR A 28 8.31 -12.04 -4.88
C THR A 28 7.02 -12.36 -5.64
N PHE A 29 6.06 -11.45 -5.60
CA PHE A 29 4.87 -11.49 -6.44
C PHE A 29 5.11 -10.73 -7.75
N PRO A 30 4.35 -11.03 -8.82
CA PRO A 30 4.45 -10.31 -10.09
C PRO A 30 4.30 -8.79 -9.97
N MET A 31 3.45 -8.31 -9.06
CA MET A 31 3.17 -6.89 -8.89
C MET A 31 2.67 -6.58 -7.47
N VAL A 32 2.87 -5.34 -7.01
CA VAL A 32 2.21 -4.77 -5.84
C VAL A 32 1.60 -3.41 -6.18
N VAL A 33 0.40 -3.13 -5.68
CA VAL A 33 -0.19 -1.77 -5.70
C VAL A 33 -0.07 -1.14 -4.32
N TYR A 34 0.38 0.12 -4.28
CA TYR A 34 0.49 0.92 -3.06
C TYR A 34 -0.61 1.97 -3.01
N LEU A 35 -1.55 1.77 -2.09
CA LEU A 35 -2.58 2.74 -1.72
C LEU A 35 -1.98 3.64 -0.63
N VAL A 36 -1.50 4.82 -1.04
CA VAL A 36 -0.89 5.79 -0.14
C VAL A 36 -1.98 6.62 0.53
N HIS A 37 -1.95 6.74 1.85
CA HIS A 37 -2.88 7.56 2.61
C HIS A 37 -2.13 8.57 3.48
N GLN A 38 -2.70 9.76 3.68
CA GLN A 38 -2.10 10.81 4.49
C GLN A 38 -3.10 11.34 5.54
N SER A 39 -2.65 11.45 6.79
CA SER A 39 -3.43 12.08 7.87
C SER A 39 -3.37 13.61 7.80
N ALA A 40 -4.25 14.29 8.54
CA ALA A 40 -4.24 15.76 8.64
C ALA A 40 -2.91 16.33 9.19
N GLU A 41 -2.15 15.53 9.93
CA GLU A 41 -0.82 15.88 10.48
C GLU A 41 0.33 15.59 9.48
N GLY A 42 0.01 15.18 8.25
CA GLY A 42 0.98 14.87 7.21
C GLY A 42 1.61 13.47 7.29
N ARG A 43 1.30 12.66 8.32
CA ARG A 43 1.80 11.27 8.42
C ARG A 43 1.22 10.38 7.33
N LEU A 44 2.06 9.49 6.80
CA LEU A 44 1.68 8.53 5.76
C LEU A 44 1.34 7.15 6.34
N ALA A 45 0.39 6.48 5.70
CA ALA A 45 0.10 5.07 5.85
C ALA A 45 -0.04 4.45 4.46
N VAL A 46 0.77 3.44 4.13
CA VAL A 46 0.77 2.78 2.82
C VAL A 46 0.21 1.38 2.98
N LEU A 47 -0.88 1.07 2.26
CA LEU A 47 -1.42 -0.28 2.18
C LEU A 47 -0.94 -0.91 0.87
N GLY A 48 -0.08 -1.93 1.00
CA GLY A 48 0.38 -2.75 -0.11
C GLY A 48 -0.56 -3.93 -0.36
N VAL A 49 -0.95 -4.14 -1.62
CA VAL A 49 -1.75 -5.31 -2.03
C VAL A 49 -0.98 -6.05 -3.11
N PHE A 50 -0.58 -7.28 -2.81
CA PHE A 50 0.06 -8.18 -3.77
C PHE A 50 -0.93 -8.62 -4.86
N LEU A 51 -0.44 -8.71 -6.09
CA LEU A 51 -1.20 -9.14 -7.25
C LEU A 51 -0.58 -10.41 -7.82
N LYS A 52 -1.41 -11.43 -8.08
CA LYS A 52 -1.04 -12.65 -8.79
C LYS A 52 -1.61 -12.61 -10.20
N GLU A 53 -0.96 -13.31 -11.13
CA GLU A 53 -1.54 -13.61 -12.45
C GLU A 53 -2.85 -14.41 -12.26
N GLY A 54 -3.82 -14.18 -13.15
CA GLY A 54 -5.15 -14.80 -13.13
C GLY A 54 -5.36 -15.79 -14.26
#